data_AF-A0A2A6RHY4-F1
#
_entry.id   AF-A0A2A6RHY4-F1
#
_cell.length_a   1.000
_cell.length_b   1.000
_cell.length_c   1.000
_cell.angle_alpha   90.00
_cell.angle_beta   90.00
_cell.angle_gamma   90.00
#
_symmetry.space_group_name_H-M   'P 1'
#
loop_
_entity.id
_entity.type
_entity.pdbx_description
1 polymer ?
#
loop_
_entity_poly.entity_id
_entity_poly.type
_entity_poly.pdbx_seq_one_letter_code
_entity_poly.pdbx_strand_id
1 'polypeptide(L)'
;MPEYLSPGIYIEEVNSGPRPIESVGTACAAFVGFAPAGPVNKPMLVTNWSQYVNTFGSLDESGRKVPHMPGAFLSHAVFGYFLNGGGRCYVTRVAPTNGAAKGEEKSAQLQLPSKSSKAVPSLTFTPKGTPAADITIEVQPPTGEAPPEGSFTLNISMGEVRESYENVNLGKKGRPVVDTVNQGSKLVTVAEVAGPGSLADRAPEVGNYIVKAPTPVAPPKLKANDLMGSVVERSGIEGLEIAEDVTMVCCPDLMSAYQSGMIDRTGVKAVQTAMINHCERMADRMAIIDPLPDLTPQEVKKWREAETNYDSMFATLYYPWISVMGPEGQPMSMPPCGHIAGVWARSDGERGVHKAPANEIVRGALGPASDITKGEQDTLNPIGVNCIRSFTGRGIRVWGARTLSSDPAWRYINVRRLFNMVEKSIENGTQWIVFEPNDPGLWSRVRRDVGAYLSTVWRSGALFGATTGEAFYVKCDAELNPPEIRDQGKLIIEVGMAPVKPAEFVIFRFSQFSGGGA
;
A
#
# COMPACT_ATOMS: atom_id res chain seq x y z
N MET A 1 -20.06 -45.28 -25.52
CA MET A 1 -20.40 -46.19 -24.40
C MET A 1 -19.38 -47.31 -24.41
N PRO A 2 -18.88 -47.75 -23.25
CA PRO A 2 -18.00 -48.91 -23.21
C PRO A 2 -18.76 -50.16 -23.67
N GLU A 3 -18.14 -50.94 -24.54
CA GLU A 3 -18.65 -52.23 -24.98
C GLU A 3 -18.21 -53.31 -23.98
N TYR A 4 -19.17 -53.92 -23.32
CA TYR A 4 -18.95 -55.00 -22.38
C TYR A 4 -19.04 -56.34 -23.11
N LEU A 5 -17.89 -56.96 -23.36
CA LEU A 5 -17.76 -58.17 -24.18
C LEU A 5 -17.75 -59.49 -23.38
N SER A 6 -17.90 -59.42 -22.05
CA SER A 6 -17.94 -60.61 -21.20
C SER A 6 -18.96 -60.48 -20.05
N PRO A 7 -19.43 -61.59 -19.46
CA PRO A 7 -20.21 -61.54 -18.23
C PRO A 7 -19.28 -61.23 -17.04
N GLY A 8 -19.57 -60.18 -16.28
CA GLY A 8 -18.77 -59.78 -15.12
C GLY A 8 -19.38 -58.61 -14.33
N ILE A 9 -18.83 -58.30 -13.16
CA ILE A 9 -19.11 -57.05 -12.44
C ILE A 9 -18.14 -56.00 -12.96
N TYR A 10 -18.68 -54.94 -13.57
CA TYR A 10 -17.90 -53.81 -14.04
C TYR A 10 -18.09 -52.64 -13.08
N ILE A 11 -16.97 -52.07 -12.65
CA ILE A 11 -16.95 -50.88 -11.79
C ILE A 11 -16.53 -49.72 -12.69
N GLU A 12 -17.43 -48.76 -12.87
CA GLU A 12 -17.13 -47.49 -13.50
C GLU A 12 -17.08 -46.38 -12.46
N GLU A 13 -16.02 -45.58 -12.50
CA GLU A 13 -15.94 -44.36 -11.71
C GLU A 13 -16.66 -43.22 -12.43
N VAL A 14 -17.94 -43.05 -12.14
CA VAL A 14 -18.71 -41.90 -12.60
C VAL A 14 -18.54 -40.77 -11.59
N ASN A 15 -17.83 -39.72 -11.97
CA ASN A 15 -17.61 -38.56 -11.11
C ASN A 15 -18.83 -37.63 -11.14
N SER A 16 -19.92 -38.04 -10.48
CA SER A 16 -21.21 -37.33 -10.43
C SER A 16 -21.45 -36.60 -9.09
N GLY A 17 -20.46 -36.58 -8.21
CA GLY A 17 -20.57 -35.95 -6.90
C GLY A 17 -20.75 -34.42 -6.97
N PRO A 18 -21.42 -33.82 -5.98
CA PRO A 18 -21.47 -32.36 -5.86
C PRO A 18 -20.06 -31.80 -5.68
N ARG A 19 -19.78 -30.65 -6.30
CA ARG A 19 -18.54 -29.90 -6.06
C ARG A 19 -18.85 -28.76 -5.07
N PRO A 20 -18.53 -28.92 -3.77
CA PRO A 20 -18.89 -27.93 -2.78
C PRO A 20 -18.13 -26.62 -3.02
N ILE A 21 -18.84 -25.50 -2.90
CA ILE A 21 -18.27 -24.15 -2.93
C ILE A 21 -18.01 -23.71 -1.50
N GLU A 22 -16.79 -23.28 -1.21
CA GLU A 22 -16.41 -22.72 0.08
C GLU A 22 -16.45 -21.20 0.05
N SER A 23 -16.87 -20.59 1.16
CA SER A 23 -16.82 -19.14 1.31
C SER A 23 -15.38 -18.66 1.40
N VAL A 24 -15.03 -17.63 0.62
CA VAL A 24 -13.74 -16.96 0.75
C VAL A 24 -13.63 -16.15 2.04
N GLY A 25 -12.39 -15.87 2.46
CA GLY A 25 -12.13 -15.01 3.60
C GLY A 25 -12.60 -13.57 3.35
N THR A 26 -13.19 -12.93 4.35
CA THR A 26 -13.76 -11.57 4.23
C THR A 26 -12.90 -10.48 4.86
N ALA A 27 -11.81 -10.86 5.51
CA ALA A 27 -11.10 -10.06 6.50
C ALA A 27 -9.60 -9.91 6.23
N CYS A 28 -9.18 -9.59 5.00
CA CYS A 28 -7.79 -9.28 4.69
C CYS A 28 -7.64 -7.83 4.21
N ALA A 29 -6.95 -7.01 4.99
CA ALA A 29 -6.70 -5.62 4.62
C ALA A 29 -5.40 -5.48 3.82
N ALA A 30 -5.34 -4.50 2.94
CA ALA A 30 -4.13 -4.03 2.29
C ALA A 30 -3.84 -2.60 2.73
N PHE A 31 -2.61 -2.34 3.14
CA PHE A 31 -2.14 -1.04 3.59
C PHE A 31 -1.05 -0.53 2.67
N VAL A 32 -1.25 0.66 2.12
CA VAL A 32 -0.25 1.39 1.32
C VAL A 32 0.22 2.59 2.12
N GLY A 33 1.54 2.76 2.27
CA GLY A 33 2.06 3.89 3.02
C GLY A 33 3.57 3.87 3.23
N PHE A 34 4.04 4.66 4.19
CA PHE A 34 5.45 4.87 4.47
C PHE A 34 5.91 4.01 5.65
N ALA A 35 7.01 3.30 5.44
CA ALA A 35 7.68 2.53 6.47
C ALA A 35 9.17 2.90 6.53
N PRO A 36 9.82 2.76 7.69
CA PRO A 36 11.23 3.12 7.82
C PRO A 36 12.16 2.14 7.09
N ALA A 37 11.81 0.85 7.01
CA ALA A 37 12.57 -0.17 6.29
C ALA A 37 11.66 -1.13 5.52
N GLY A 38 12.24 -2.13 4.87
CA GLY A 38 11.51 -3.19 4.14
C GLY A 38 11.42 -2.96 2.63
N PRO A 39 10.92 -3.97 1.89
CA PRO A 39 10.80 -3.93 0.43
C PRO A 39 9.91 -2.77 -0.05
N VAL A 40 10.39 -2.00 -1.02
CA VAL A 40 9.64 -0.89 -1.63
C VAL A 40 8.79 -1.42 -2.78
N ASN A 41 7.55 -0.93 -2.90
CA ASN A 41 6.62 -1.26 -3.99
C ASN A 41 6.44 -2.77 -4.17
N LYS A 42 6.41 -3.50 -3.06
CA LYS A 42 6.11 -4.93 -3.04
C LYS A 42 5.08 -5.21 -1.96
N PRO A 43 3.88 -5.70 -2.31
CA PRO A 43 2.92 -6.16 -1.33
C PRO A 43 3.50 -7.33 -0.53
N MET A 44 3.67 -7.15 0.78
CA MET A 44 4.17 -8.17 1.69
C MET A 44 3.03 -8.66 2.59
N LEU A 45 2.80 -9.97 2.61
CA LEU A 45 1.85 -10.58 3.55
C LEU A 45 2.43 -10.55 4.98
N VAL A 46 1.64 -10.00 5.90
CA VAL A 46 1.94 -9.86 7.32
C VAL A 46 0.81 -10.49 8.12
N THR A 47 1.13 -11.48 8.94
CA THR A 47 0.14 -12.26 9.71
C THR A 47 0.09 -11.89 11.20
N ASN A 48 1.00 -11.03 11.67
CA ASN A 48 0.98 -10.49 13.03
C ASN A 48 1.88 -9.25 13.16
N TRP A 49 1.73 -8.55 14.28
CA TRP A 49 2.52 -7.34 14.57
C TRP A 49 4.03 -7.59 14.63
N SER A 50 4.49 -8.69 15.21
CA SER A 50 5.93 -8.98 15.30
C SER A 50 6.56 -9.13 13.91
N GLN A 51 5.87 -9.77 12.97
CA GLN A 51 6.31 -9.88 11.59
C GLN A 51 6.35 -8.52 10.89
N TYR A 52 5.38 -7.63 11.15
CA TYR A 52 5.42 -6.25 10.68
C TYR A 52 6.70 -5.55 11.14
N VAL A 53 6.97 -5.57 12.45
CA VAL A 53 8.14 -4.91 13.05
C VAL A 53 9.44 -5.43 12.47
N ASN A 54 9.57 -6.75 12.28
CA ASN A 54 10.76 -7.36 11.70
C ASN A 54 11.00 -6.92 10.25
N THR A 55 9.92 -6.88 9.45
CA THR A 55 9.99 -6.61 8.01
C THR A 55 10.16 -5.12 7.70
N PHE A 56 9.39 -4.27 8.37
CA PHE A 56 9.24 -2.86 8.04
C PHE A 56 9.91 -1.91 9.04
N GLY A 57 10.36 -2.41 10.20
CA GLY A 57 11.08 -1.59 11.19
C GLY A 57 12.55 -1.33 10.82
N SER A 58 13.02 -0.12 11.10
CA SER A 58 14.45 0.22 11.07
C SER A 58 15.13 -0.18 12.38
N LEU A 59 16.44 -0.37 12.35
CA LEU A 59 17.22 -0.56 13.58
C LEU A 59 17.46 0.81 14.22
N ASP A 60 17.23 0.91 15.53
CA ASP A 60 17.73 2.03 16.33
C ASP A 60 19.20 1.82 16.74
N GLU A 61 19.78 2.80 17.43
CA GLU A 61 21.17 2.74 17.92
C GLU A 61 21.43 1.55 18.86
N SER A 62 20.37 1.01 19.49
CA SER A 62 20.46 -0.16 20.38
C SER A 62 20.31 -1.50 19.62
N GLY A 63 20.13 -1.46 18.30
CA GLY A 63 19.89 -2.64 17.47
C GLY A 63 18.47 -3.19 17.57
N ARG A 64 17.53 -2.46 18.18
CA ARG A 64 16.11 -2.84 18.25
C ARG A 64 15.38 -2.36 17.00
N LYS A 65 14.47 -3.19 16.51
CA LYS A 65 13.57 -2.83 15.41
C LYS A 65 12.49 -1.84 15.88
N VAL A 66 12.54 -0.61 15.36
CA VAL A 66 11.55 0.44 15.56
C VAL A 66 10.62 0.49 14.35
N PRO A 67 9.31 0.18 14.52
CA PRO A 67 8.37 0.12 13.40
C PRO A 67 7.82 1.50 13.00
N HIS A 68 7.97 2.50 13.85
CA HIS A 68 7.40 3.83 13.67
C HIS A 68 8.34 4.71 12.83
N MET A 69 7.75 5.45 11.90
CA MET A 69 8.43 6.51 11.14
C MET A 69 7.79 7.84 11.54
N PRO A 70 8.57 8.87 11.94
CA PRO A 70 8.04 10.18 12.27
C PRO A 70 7.19 10.75 11.13
N GLY A 71 6.01 11.26 11.48
CA GLY A 71 5.04 11.79 10.50
C GLY A 71 4.27 10.73 9.71
N ALA A 72 4.51 9.43 9.91
CA ALA A 72 3.79 8.36 9.20
C ALA A 72 2.79 7.61 10.11
N PHE A 73 1.67 7.23 9.51
CA PHE A 73 0.54 6.54 10.11
C PHE A 73 0.46 5.06 9.76
N LEU A 74 1.18 4.56 8.75
CA LEU A 74 1.11 3.14 8.33
C LEU A 74 1.29 2.16 9.48
N SER A 75 2.34 2.31 10.28
CA SER A 75 2.60 1.41 11.41
C SER A 75 1.48 1.43 12.45
N HIS A 76 0.93 2.61 12.72
CA HIS A 76 -0.17 2.80 13.68
C HIS A 76 -1.48 2.21 13.15
N ALA A 77 -1.75 2.35 11.85
CA ALA A 77 -2.91 1.78 11.18
C ALA A 77 -2.87 0.24 11.17
N VAL A 78 -1.71 -0.34 10.85
CA VAL A 78 -1.49 -1.80 10.88
C VAL A 78 -1.58 -2.33 12.31
N PHE A 79 -1.01 -1.63 13.30
CA PHE A 79 -1.17 -2.01 14.71
C PHE A 79 -2.64 -1.96 15.14
N GLY A 80 -3.36 -0.90 14.79
CA GLY A 80 -4.79 -0.73 15.06
C GLY A 80 -5.64 -1.81 14.40
N TYR A 81 -5.29 -2.26 13.20
CA TYR A 81 -5.91 -3.38 12.51
C TYR A 81 -5.80 -4.67 13.32
N PHE A 82 -4.59 -5.08 13.71
CA PHE A 82 -4.38 -6.29 14.52
C PHE A 82 -5.05 -6.18 15.89
N LEU A 83 -4.94 -5.03 16.56
CA LEU A 83 -5.55 -4.80 17.87
C LEU A 83 -7.08 -4.92 17.84
N ASN A 84 -7.70 -4.51 16.73
CA ASN A 84 -9.14 -4.56 16.56
C ASN A 84 -9.66 -5.91 16.09
N GLY A 85 -8.81 -6.91 15.81
CA GLY A 85 -9.19 -8.27 15.43
C GLY A 85 -8.88 -8.63 13.97
N GLY A 86 -8.08 -7.81 13.29
CA GLY A 86 -7.45 -8.16 12.03
C GLY A 86 -6.52 -9.37 12.18
N GLY A 87 -6.59 -10.32 11.24
CA GLY A 87 -5.80 -11.55 11.28
C GLY A 87 -4.54 -11.49 10.41
N ARG A 88 -4.71 -11.09 9.14
CA ARG A 88 -3.61 -10.97 8.18
C ARG A 88 -3.84 -9.79 7.25
N CYS A 89 -2.78 -9.12 6.84
CA CYS A 89 -2.85 -8.00 5.93
C CYS A 89 -1.68 -7.99 4.96
N TYR A 90 -1.86 -7.33 3.82
CA TYR A 90 -0.76 -6.95 2.94
C TYR A 90 -0.30 -5.56 3.32
N VAL A 91 1.00 -5.36 3.30
CA VAL A 91 1.61 -4.03 3.44
C VAL A 91 2.49 -3.75 2.25
N THR A 92 2.20 -2.64 1.56
CA THR A 92 3.00 -2.10 0.47
C THR A 92 3.65 -0.82 0.95
N ARG A 93 4.96 -0.88 1.20
CA ARG A 93 5.75 0.31 1.48
C ARG A 93 5.96 1.09 0.19
N VAL A 94 5.53 2.33 0.18
CA VAL A 94 5.87 3.31 -0.85
C VAL A 94 7.05 4.12 -0.34
N ALA A 95 8.02 4.33 -1.21
CA ALA A 95 9.13 5.25 -0.98
C ALA A 95 9.28 6.12 -2.24
N PRO A 96 9.83 7.33 -2.12
CA PRO A 96 10.09 8.16 -3.30
C PRO A 96 10.89 7.35 -4.31
N THR A 97 10.39 7.24 -5.55
CA THR A 97 11.20 6.64 -6.60
C THR A 97 12.39 7.58 -6.84
N ASN A 98 13.59 7.18 -6.40
CA ASN A 98 14.76 7.51 -7.19
C ASN A 98 14.48 6.83 -8.53
N GLY A 99 13.99 7.59 -9.52
CA GLY A 99 13.66 7.06 -10.83
C GLY A 99 14.74 6.07 -11.22
N ALA A 100 14.33 4.82 -11.49
CA ALA A 100 15.21 3.66 -11.50
C ALA A 100 16.50 3.95 -12.29
N ALA A 101 17.56 4.29 -11.56
CA ALA A 101 18.93 4.19 -12.01
C ALA A 101 19.53 3.08 -11.16
N LYS A 102 19.58 1.88 -11.75
CA LYS A 102 20.62 0.91 -11.40
C LYS A 102 21.97 1.59 -11.68
N GLY A 103 22.44 2.35 -10.71
CA GLY A 103 23.77 2.90 -10.67
C GLY A 103 24.21 2.74 -9.25
N GLU A 104 25.09 1.76 -9.02
CA GLU A 104 26.02 1.84 -7.89
C GLU A 104 26.51 3.29 -7.81
N GLU A 105 26.47 3.89 -6.61
CA GLU A 105 27.05 5.21 -6.36
C GLU A 105 28.52 5.18 -6.79
N LYS A 106 28.80 5.49 -8.06
CA LYS A 106 30.15 5.73 -8.53
C LYS A 106 30.58 7.03 -7.88
N SER A 107 31.42 6.89 -6.86
CA SER A 107 32.18 8.01 -6.30
C SER A 107 32.80 8.83 -7.43
N ALA A 108 32.70 10.15 -7.34
CA ALA A 108 33.26 11.07 -8.34
C ALA A 108 34.79 10.94 -8.35
N GLN A 109 35.33 10.04 -9.16
CA GLN A 109 36.77 9.88 -9.35
C GLN A 109 37.25 10.81 -10.47
N LEU A 110 38.38 11.48 -10.23
CA LEU A 110 39.05 12.32 -11.22
C LEU A 110 40.39 11.69 -11.60
N GLN A 111 40.62 11.52 -12.90
CA GLN A 111 41.92 11.06 -13.41
C GLN A 111 42.67 12.24 -14.01
N LEU A 112 43.90 12.47 -13.55
CA LEU A 112 44.80 13.47 -14.11
C LEU A 112 45.58 12.89 -15.29
N PRO A 113 45.68 13.59 -16.43
CA PRO A 113 46.52 13.17 -17.54
C PRO A 113 48.01 13.27 -17.19
N SER A 114 48.82 12.43 -17.82
CA SER A 114 50.28 12.50 -17.76
C SER A 114 50.84 13.59 -18.67
N LYS A 115 52.05 14.06 -18.37
CA LYS A 115 52.78 15.07 -19.15
C LYS A 115 53.08 14.62 -20.58
N SER A 116 53.26 13.31 -20.80
CA SER A 116 53.56 12.74 -22.12
C SER A 116 52.33 12.64 -23.03
N SER A 117 51.13 12.47 -22.49
CA SER A 117 49.90 12.41 -23.27
C SER A 117 48.64 12.65 -22.44
N LYS A 118 47.74 13.48 -22.98
CA LYS A 118 46.39 13.73 -22.45
C LYS A 118 45.51 12.48 -22.39
N ALA A 119 45.85 11.44 -23.16
CA ALA A 119 45.10 10.18 -23.20
C ALA A 119 45.57 9.16 -22.15
N VAL A 120 46.69 9.40 -21.48
CA VAL A 120 47.27 8.46 -20.49
C VAL A 120 47.11 9.06 -19.09
N PRO A 121 46.33 8.44 -18.19
CA PRO A 121 46.17 8.93 -16.82
C PRO A 121 47.43 8.63 -15.99
N SER A 122 47.77 9.56 -15.10
CA SER A 122 48.89 9.49 -14.17
C SER A 122 48.42 9.18 -12.74
N LEU A 123 47.42 9.94 -12.25
CA LEU A 123 46.89 9.83 -10.90
C LEU A 123 45.37 9.78 -10.93
N THR A 124 44.78 8.98 -10.03
CA THR A 124 43.34 8.99 -9.75
C THR A 124 43.10 9.56 -8.37
N PHE A 125 42.25 10.57 -8.29
CA PHE A 125 41.81 11.21 -7.05
C PHE A 125 40.38 10.77 -6.74
N THR A 126 40.15 10.36 -5.49
CA THR A 126 38.84 10.00 -4.96
C THR A 126 38.55 10.84 -3.71
N PRO A 127 37.45 11.59 -3.65
CA PRO A 127 37.06 12.35 -2.46
C PRO A 127 36.95 11.47 -1.20
N LYS A 128 37.41 11.98 -0.06
CA LYS A 128 37.15 11.36 1.26
C LYS A 128 35.76 11.79 1.71
N GLY A 129 34.76 10.93 1.53
CA GLY A 129 33.36 11.22 1.83
C GLY A 129 32.67 12.03 0.74
N THR A 130 31.50 12.60 1.04
CA THR A 130 30.72 13.41 0.10
C THR A 130 31.18 14.87 0.17
N PRO A 131 31.81 15.42 -0.90
CA PRO A 131 32.33 16.78 -0.88
C PRO A 131 31.18 17.80 -0.82
N ALA A 132 31.32 18.80 0.07
CA ALA A 132 30.33 19.86 0.25
C ALA A 132 30.40 20.97 -0.82
N ALA A 133 31.52 21.03 -1.55
CA ALA A 133 31.77 21.95 -2.66
C ALA A 133 32.78 21.31 -3.62
N ASP A 134 32.93 21.88 -4.82
CA ASP A 134 33.91 21.41 -5.81
C ASP A 134 35.33 21.39 -5.20
N ILE A 135 36.04 20.26 -5.35
CA ILE A 135 37.45 20.15 -4.94
C ILE A 135 38.32 20.56 -6.13
N THR A 136 39.12 21.60 -5.95
CA THR A 136 40.10 22.05 -6.94
C THR A 136 41.46 21.44 -6.66
N ILE A 137 42.04 20.78 -7.65
CA ILE A 137 43.37 20.17 -7.64
C ILE A 137 44.22 20.92 -8.66
N GLU A 138 45.17 21.68 -8.15
CA GLU A 138 46.13 22.43 -8.96
C GLU A 138 47.49 21.71 -8.93
N VAL A 139 47.97 21.34 -10.11
CA VAL A 139 49.30 20.75 -10.32
C VAL A 139 50.23 21.87 -10.77
N GLN A 140 51.28 22.16 -10.00
CA GLN A 140 52.29 23.17 -10.30
C GLN A 140 53.68 22.56 -10.56
N PRO A 141 54.56 23.25 -11.29
CA PRO A 141 55.96 22.88 -11.38
C PRO A 141 56.62 22.78 -9.98
N PRO A 142 57.67 21.97 -9.83
CA PRO A 142 58.37 21.84 -8.56
C PRO A 142 59.06 23.16 -8.15
N THR A 143 59.24 23.35 -6.84
CA THR A 143 59.78 24.57 -6.24
C THR A 143 61.24 24.35 -5.77
N GLY A 144 62.13 25.32 -6.04
CA GLY A 144 63.55 25.31 -5.62
C GLY A 144 64.57 25.34 -6.77
N GLU A 145 65.84 25.62 -6.46
CA GLU A 145 66.93 25.82 -7.46
C GLU A 145 67.44 24.52 -8.13
N ALA A 146 67.14 23.34 -7.57
CA ALA A 146 67.47 22.02 -8.14
C ALA A 146 66.47 20.93 -7.72
N PRO A 147 65.24 20.93 -8.27
CA PRO A 147 64.21 19.98 -7.85
C PRO A 147 64.50 18.54 -8.33
N PRO A 148 64.13 17.50 -7.57
CA PRO A 148 64.25 16.11 -7.99
C PRO A 148 63.54 15.83 -9.33
N GLU A 149 64.15 14.98 -10.17
CA GLU A 149 63.59 14.65 -11.49
C GLU A 149 62.21 13.97 -11.35
N GLY A 150 61.20 14.53 -12.03
CA GLY A 150 59.80 14.05 -11.95
C GLY A 150 59.02 14.50 -10.71
N SER A 151 59.54 15.44 -9.91
CA SER A 151 58.76 16.06 -8.82
C SER A 151 57.83 17.18 -9.32
N PHE A 152 56.72 17.37 -8.61
CA PHE A 152 55.71 18.40 -8.85
C PHE A 152 55.07 18.83 -7.52
N THR A 153 54.39 19.97 -7.51
CA THR A 153 53.67 20.48 -6.33
C THR A 153 52.16 20.33 -6.54
N LEU A 154 51.45 19.82 -5.53
CA LEU A 154 50.00 19.67 -5.53
C LEU A 154 49.36 20.61 -4.52
N ASN A 155 48.46 21.49 -5.00
CA ASN A 155 47.58 22.27 -4.14
C ASN A 155 46.15 21.75 -4.28
N ILE A 156 45.55 21.34 -3.16
CA ILE A 156 44.18 20.80 -3.09
C ILE A 156 43.36 21.76 -2.24
N SER A 157 42.21 22.19 -2.74
CA SER A 157 41.35 23.14 -2.03
C SER A 157 39.87 22.81 -2.17
N MET A 158 39.11 23.04 -1.11
CA MET A 158 37.66 22.93 -1.07
C MET A 158 37.13 24.00 -0.10
N GLY A 159 36.54 25.07 -0.65
CA GLY A 159 36.13 26.23 0.14
C GLY A 159 37.31 26.91 0.85
N GLU A 160 37.27 26.98 2.19
CA GLU A 160 38.32 27.57 3.02
C GLU A 160 39.47 26.61 3.35
N VAL A 161 39.27 25.30 3.15
CA VAL A 161 40.32 24.29 3.41
C VAL A 161 41.29 24.26 2.24
N ARG A 162 42.58 24.45 2.53
CA ARG A 162 43.67 24.39 1.56
C ARG A 162 44.77 23.47 2.08
N GLU A 163 45.18 22.53 1.25
CA GLU A 163 46.24 21.56 1.52
C GLU A 163 47.29 21.69 0.41
N SER A 164 48.56 21.83 0.77
CA SER A 164 49.65 21.96 -0.21
C SER A 164 50.72 20.91 0.06
N TYR A 165 51.15 20.24 -1.02
CA TYR A 165 52.12 19.16 -1.01
C TYR A 165 53.23 19.48 -2.00
N GLU A 166 54.29 20.10 -1.49
CA GLU A 166 55.44 20.53 -2.29
C GLU A 166 56.35 19.36 -2.68
N ASN A 167 56.83 19.38 -3.93
CA ASN A 167 57.86 18.49 -4.48
C ASN A 167 57.59 16.99 -4.26
N VAL A 168 56.33 16.57 -4.42
CA VAL A 168 55.93 15.15 -4.41
C VAL A 168 56.28 14.47 -5.74
N ASN A 169 56.45 13.15 -5.72
CA ASN A 169 56.84 12.38 -6.91
C ASN A 169 56.10 11.04 -7.04
N LEU A 170 56.19 10.40 -8.22
CA LEU A 170 55.63 9.07 -8.49
C LEU A 170 56.59 7.91 -8.16
N GLY A 171 57.76 8.20 -7.60
CA GLY A 171 58.79 7.21 -7.30
C GLY A 171 58.66 6.62 -5.90
N LYS A 172 59.36 5.50 -5.65
CA LYS A 172 59.47 4.89 -4.31
C LYS A 172 60.53 5.55 -3.41
N LYS A 173 61.30 6.51 -3.94
CA LYS A 173 62.37 7.22 -3.22
C LYS A 173 62.03 8.71 -3.13
N GLY A 174 62.34 9.34 -2.00
CA GLY A 174 62.01 10.75 -1.75
C GLY A 174 60.64 10.88 -1.10
N ARG A 175 59.72 11.62 -1.74
CA ARG A 175 58.40 11.97 -1.19
C ARG A 175 57.27 11.45 -2.11
N PRO A 176 56.87 10.17 -2.00
CA PRO A 176 55.86 9.58 -2.87
C PRO A 176 54.50 10.26 -2.69
N VAL A 177 53.86 10.62 -3.80
CA VAL A 177 52.59 11.35 -3.80
C VAL A 177 51.44 10.54 -3.18
N VAL A 178 51.37 9.24 -3.45
CA VAL A 178 50.33 8.35 -2.92
C VAL A 178 50.40 8.30 -1.39
N ASP A 179 51.58 8.07 -0.82
CA ASP A 179 51.75 7.98 0.63
C ASP A 179 51.53 9.33 1.32
N THR A 180 52.12 10.39 0.76
CA THR A 180 52.09 11.73 1.35
C THR A 180 50.67 12.30 1.38
N VAL A 181 49.92 12.17 0.27
CA VAL A 181 48.55 12.68 0.17
C VAL A 181 47.57 11.80 0.95
N ASN A 182 47.70 10.47 0.91
CA ASN A 182 46.76 9.60 1.64
C ASN A 182 46.88 9.73 3.16
N GLN A 183 48.09 9.95 3.68
CA GLN A 183 48.33 10.20 5.11
C GLN A 183 47.95 11.63 5.54
N GLY A 184 48.21 12.62 4.69
CA GLY A 184 48.07 14.04 5.06
C GLY A 184 46.74 14.69 4.69
N SER A 185 46.05 14.21 3.65
CA SER A 185 44.87 14.90 3.10
C SER A 185 43.60 14.54 3.86
N LYS A 186 42.80 15.56 4.19
CA LYS A 186 41.44 15.40 4.71
C LYS A 186 40.40 15.37 3.60
N LEU A 187 40.76 15.83 2.39
CA LEU A 187 39.83 16.05 1.29
C LEU A 187 39.78 14.89 0.28
N VAL A 188 40.92 14.26 -0.02
CA VAL A 188 41.00 13.25 -1.08
C VAL A 188 41.91 12.08 -0.70
N THR A 189 41.76 10.98 -1.44
CA THR A 189 42.72 9.88 -1.55
C THR A 189 43.25 9.82 -2.98
N VAL A 190 44.49 9.38 -3.13
CA VAL A 190 45.20 9.30 -4.41
C VAL A 190 45.66 7.88 -4.66
N ALA A 191 45.48 7.42 -5.89
CA ALA A 191 46.07 6.20 -6.41
C ALA A 191 46.88 6.52 -7.68
N GLU A 192 48.08 5.94 -7.78
CA GLU A 192 48.90 6.01 -8.99
C GLU A 192 48.34 5.06 -10.06
N VAL A 193 48.30 5.52 -11.31
CA VAL A 193 47.99 4.66 -12.45
C VAL A 193 49.31 4.22 -13.10
N ALA A 194 49.49 2.89 -13.20
CA ALA A 194 50.67 2.33 -13.84
C ALA A 194 50.65 2.65 -15.34
N GLY A 195 51.77 3.14 -15.87
CA GLY A 195 51.92 3.51 -17.27
C GLY A 195 53.35 3.36 -17.77
N PRO A 196 53.56 3.23 -19.09
CA PRO A 196 54.90 3.16 -19.69
C PRO A 196 55.59 4.53 -19.70
N GLY A 197 56.92 4.57 -19.60
CA GLY A 197 57.73 5.80 -19.70
C GLY A 197 58.58 6.10 -18.46
N SER A 198 59.41 7.15 -18.54
CA SER A 198 60.21 7.62 -17.39
C SER A 198 59.32 8.26 -16.31
N LEU A 199 59.83 8.43 -15.08
CA LEU A 199 59.09 9.12 -14.02
C LEU A 199 58.73 10.56 -14.39
N ALA A 200 59.55 11.22 -15.22
CA ALA A 200 59.29 12.57 -15.72
C ALA A 200 58.16 12.62 -16.76
N ASP A 201 58.04 11.59 -17.61
CA ASP A 201 56.99 11.48 -18.64
C ASP A 201 55.62 11.12 -18.04
N ARG A 202 55.65 10.41 -16.91
CA ARG A 202 54.48 9.94 -16.18
C ARG A 202 53.94 10.97 -15.18
N ALA A 203 54.70 12.01 -14.84
CA ALA A 203 54.23 13.09 -13.97
C ALA A 203 52.93 13.71 -14.49
N PRO A 204 52.00 14.16 -13.63
CA PRO A 204 50.75 14.76 -14.08
C PRO A 204 50.98 16.06 -14.87
N GLU A 205 50.13 16.34 -15.86
CA GLU A 205 50.16 17.59 -16.61
C GLU A 205 49.84 18.78 -15.69
N VAL A 206 50.65 19.84 -15.76
CA VAL A 206 50.45 21.08 -15.00
C VAL A 206 49.12 21.71 -15.41
N GLY A 207 48.27 22.02 -14.43
CA GLY A 207 46.94 22.54 -14.70
C GLY A 207 46.02 22.51 -13.50
N ASN A 208 44.83 23.05 -13.71
CA ASN A 208 43.74 23.10 -12.73
C ASN A 208 42.69 22.06 -13.09
N TYR A 209 42.39 21.17 -12.15
CA TYR A 209 41.43 20.10 -12.32
C TYR A 209 40.38 20.14 -11.22
N ILE A 210 39.12 19.87 -11.57
CA ILE A 210 38.00 20.03 -10.64
C ILE A 210 37.31 18.69 -10.46
N VAL A 211 37.22 18.22 -9.22
CA VAL A 211 36.26 17.18 -8.83
C VAL A 211 34.96 17.87 -8.48
N LYS A 212 33.96 17.75 -9.34
CA LYS A 212 32.65 18.36 -9.09
C LYS A 212 31.97 17.72 -7.90
N ALA A 213 31.47 18.54 -6.98
CA ALA A 213 30.55 18.05 -5.96
C ALA A 213 29.29 17.50 -6.62
N PRO A 214 28.68 16.44 -6.05
CA PRO A 214 27.38 16.00 -6.52
C PRO A 214 26.42 17.19 -6.41
N THR A 215 25.78 17.53 -7.53
CA THR A 215 24.72 18.54 -7.54
C THR A 215 23.67 18.10 -6.52
N PRO A 216 23.19 18.97 -5.61
CA PRO A 216 22.11 18.60 -4.72
C PRO A 216 20.90 18.20 -5.58
N VAL A 217 20.71 16.91 -5.80
CA VAL A 217 19.45 16.40 -6.31
C VAL A 217 18.45 16.76 -5.22
N ALA A 218 17.48 17.61 -5.55
CA ALA A 218 16.39 17.91 -4.62
C ALA A 218 15.89 16.57 -4.06
N PRO A 219 15.71 16.44 -2.74
CA PRO A 219 15.32 15.17 -2.15
C PRO A 219 14.11 14.65 -2.92
N PRO A 220 14.12 13.36 -3.33
CA PRO A 220 13.07 12.82 -4.18
C PRO A 220 11.73 13.07 -3.47
N LYS A 221 10.94 13.98 -4.03
CA LYS A 221 9.63 14.32 -3.49
C LYS A 221 8.67 13.23 -3.93
N LEU A 222 8.08 12.55 -2.97
CA LEU A 222 7.00 11.63 -3.21
C LEU A 222 5.83 12.39 -3.87
N LYS A 223 5.31 11.86 -4.97
CA LYS A 223 4.17 12.40 -5.71
C LYS A 223 2.93 11.52 -5.49
N ALA A 224 1.75 12.06 -5.78
CA ALA A 224 0.51 11.28 -5.78
C ALA A 224 0.62 9.99 -6.62
N ASN A 225 1.36 10.03 -7.75
CA ASN A 225 1.60 8.87 -8.60
C ASN A 225 2.37 7.73 -7.91
N ASP A 226 3.19 8.01 -6.90
CA ASP A 226 3.92 6.96 -6.19
C ASP A 226 2.98 6.15 -5.28
N LEU A 227 1.96 6.80 -4.70
CA LEU A 227 0.91 6.14 -3.92
C LEU A 227 -0.06 5.37 -4.81
N MET A 228 -0.44 5.95 -5.97
CA MET A 228 -1.29 5.25 -6.96
C MET A 228 -0.56 4.04 -7.53
N GLY A 229 0.68 4.22 -7.98
CA GLY A 229 1.53 3.18 -8.54
C GLY A 229 1.06 2.68 -9.91
N SER A 230 1.48 1.47 -10.27
CA SER A 230 1.24 0.84 -11.56
C SER A 230 1.10 -0.68 -11.43
N VAL A 231 0.17 -1.26 -12.18
CA VAL A 231 0.00 -2.72 -12.29
C VAL A 231 1.26 -3.38 -12.82
N VAL A 232 1.90 -2.77 -13.83
CA VAL A 232 3.09 -3.31 -14.50
C VAL A 232 4.29 -3.36 -13.55
N GLU A 233 4.49 -2.27 -12.80
CA GLU A 233 5.57 -2.17 -11.83
C GLU A 233 5.24 -2.81 -10.48
N ARG A 234 3.98 -3.24 -10.30
CA ARG A 234 3.42 -3.77 -9.06
C ARG A 234 3.61 -2.82 -7.87
N SER A 235 3.50 -1.52 -8.13
CA SER A 235 3.75 -0.45 -7.17
C SER A 235 2.46 0.17 -6.63
N GLY A 236 2.55 0.84 -5.48
CA GLY A 236 1.43 1.59 -4.90
C GLY A 236 0.15 0.76 -4.68
N ILE A 237 -0.99 1.41 -4.88
CA ILE A 237 -2.34 0.82 -4.81
C ILE A 237 -2.56 -0.18 -5.93
N GLU A 238 -2.20 0.16 -7.17
CA GLU A 238 -2.42 -0.70 -8.34
C GLU A 238 -1.65 -2.03 -8.23
N GLY A 239 -0.52 -2.03 -7.54
CA GLY A 239 0.25 -3.25 -7.26
C GLY A 239 -0.47 -4.27 -6.38
N LEU A 240 -1.59 -3.91 -5.73
CA LEU A 240 -2.40 -4.82 -4.92
C LEU A 240 -3.23 -5.81 -5.75
N GLU A 241 -3.25 -5.68 -7.08
CA GLU A 241 -3.94 -6.62 -7.97
C GLU A 241 -3.45 -8.06 -7.79
N ILE A 242 -2.16 -8.26 -7.52
CA ILE A 242 -1.59 -9.60 -7.29
C ILE A 242 -2.04 -10.25 -5.97
N ALA A 243 -2.65 -9.47 -5.07
CA ALA A 243 -3.14 -9.94 -3.78
C ALA A 243 -4.63 -10.26 -3.91
N GLU A 244 -4.93 -11.48 -4.36
CA GLU A 244 -6.28 -11.97 -4.68
C GLU A 244 -7.19 -12.10 -3.44
N ASP A 245 -6.62 -12.25 -2.25
CA ASP A 245 -7.38 -12.46 -1.01
C ASP A 245 -7.66 -11.16 -0.24
N VAL A 246 -7.24 -10.00 -0.76
CA VAL A 246 -7.50 -8.68 -0.17
C VAL A 246 -8.96 -8.31 -0.33
N THR A 247 -9.58 -7.85 0.76
CA THR A 247 -10.99 -7.42 0.79
C THR A 247 -11.17 -5.97 1.23
N MET A 248 -10.12 -5.33 1.77
CA MET A 248 -10.14 -3.93 2.21
C MET A 248 -8.86 -3.23 1.77
N VAL A 249 -8.96 -1.99 1.29
CA VAL A 249 -7.81 -1.18 0.87
C VAL A 249 -7.76 0.12 1.68
N CYS A 250 -6.62 0.37 2.33
CA CYS A 250 -6.36 1.52 3.19
C CYS A 250 -5.06 2.22 2.76
N CYS A 251 -5.05 3.56 2.76
CA CYS A 251 -3.86 4.36 2.46
C CYS A 251 -3.67 5.46 3.52
N PRO A 252 -3.34 5.10 4.78
CA PRO A 252 -3.31 6.05 5.90
C PRO A 252 -2.31 7.19 5.67
N ASP A 253 -1.20 6.91 4.99
CA ASP A 253 -0.15 7.89 4.73
C ASP A 253 -0.42 8.85 3.56
N LEU A 254 -1.56 8.69 2.89
CA LEU A 254 -2.06 9.78 2.03
C LEU A 254 -2.25 11.07 2.85
N MET A 255 -2.72 10.93 4.09
CA MET A 255 -2.92 12.07 4.98
C MET A 255 -1.60 12.61 5.53
N SER A 256 -0.61 11.73 5.77
CA SER A 256 0.76 12.13 6.10
C SER A 256 1.39 12.95 4.96
N ALA A 257 1.25 12.49 3.72
CA ALA A 257 1.73 13.20 2.54
C ALA A 257 1.06 14.57 2.36
N TYR A 258 -0.23 14.67 2.71
CA TYR A 258 -0.95 15.94 2.74
C TYR A 258 -0.45 16.88 3.85
N GLN A 259 -0.33 16.40 5.09
CA GLN A 259 0.13 17.20 6.24
C GLN A 259 1.57 17.71 6.07
N SER A 260 2.42 16.95 5.39
CA SER A 260 3.79 17.34 5.06
C SER A 260 3.91 18.25 3.83
N GLY A 261 2.79 18.57 3.16
CA GLY A 261 2.77 19.40 1.95
C GLY A 261 3.37 18.73 0.71
N MET A 262 3.54 17.39 0.73
CA MET A 262 3.98 16.63 -0.45
C MET A 262 2.86 16.52 -1.50
N ILE A 263 1.61 16.46 -1.03
CA ILE A 263 0.41 16.32 -1.86
C ILE A 263 -0.59 17.41 -1.44
N ASP A 264 -1.22 18.06 -2.42
CA ASP A 264 -2.28 19.04 -2.18
C ASP A 264 -3.67 18.38 -2.12
N ARG A 265 -4.73 19.17 -1.92
CA ARG A 265 -6.11 18.66 -1.86
C ARG A 265 -6.51 17.90 -3.14
N THR A 266 -6.07 18.38 -4.29
CA THR A 266 -6.35 17.75 -5.59
C THR A 266 -5.65 16.39 -5.71
N GLY A 267 -4.40 16.29 -5.25
CA GLY A 267 -3.68 15.03 -5.21
C GLY A 267 -4.27 14.04 -4.21
N VAL A 268 -4.80 14.48 -3.06
CA VAL A 268 -5.57 13.61 -2.15
C VAL A 268 -6.78 13.03 -2.87
N LYS A 269 -7.52 13.89 -3.59
CA LYS A 269 -8.66 13.44 -4.40
C LYS A 269 -8.24 12.41 -5.45
N ALA A 270 -7.13 12.66 -6.16
CA ALA A 270 -6.63 11.75 -7.19
C ALA A 270 -6.27 10.36 -6.63
N VAL A 271 -5.57 10.29 -5.49
CA VAL A 271 -5.20 9.00 -4.87
C VAL A 271 -6.44 8.27 -4.35
N GLN A 272 -7.39 8.97 -3.73
CA GLN A 272 -8.64 8.35 -3.29
C GLN A 272 -9.47 7.84 -4.47
N THR A 273 -9.57 8.60 -5.57
CA THR A 273 -10.20 8.11 -6.80
C THR A 273 -9.51 6.85 -7.32
N ALA A 274 -8.18 6.79 -7.30
CA ALA A 274 -7.45 5.57 -7.69
C ALA A 274 -7.77 4.38 -6.78
N MET A 275 -7.86 4.58 -5.46
CA MET A 275 -8.32 3.53 -4.52
C MET A 275 -9.71 3.02 -4.87
N ILE A 276 -10.64 3.92 -5.18
CA ILE A 276 -12.03 3.59 -5.53
C ILE A 276 -12.05 2.81 -6.86
N ASN A 277 -11.40 3.33 -7.90
CA ASN A 277 -11.33 2.69 -9.21
C ASN A 277 -10.71 1.29 -9.14
N HIS A 278 -9.66 1.11 -8.33
CA HIS A 278 -9.07 -0.21 -8.08
C HIS A 278 -10.09 -1.17 -7.48
N CYS A 279 -10.84 -0.73 -6.47
CA CYS A 279 -11.85 -1.56 -5.82
C CYS A 279 -13.05 -1.87 -6.74
N GLU A 280 -13.46 -0.92 -7.57
CA GLU A 280 -14.51 -1.11 -8.58
C GLU A 280 -14.10 -2.12 -9.66
N ARG A 281 -12.85 -2.04 -10.12
CA ARG A 281 -12.31 -2.95 -11.13
C ARG A 281 -12.17 -4.38 -10.59
N MET A 282 -11.71 -4.53 -9.35
CA MET A 282 -11.52 -5.85 -8.73
C MET A 282 -12.84 -6.48 -8.25
N ALA A 283 -13.84 -5.66 -7.91
CA ALA A 283 -15.19 -6.04 -7.44
C ALA A 283 -15.27 -6.95 -6.19
N ASP A 284 -14.14 -7.36 -5.61
CA ASP A 284 -14.05 -8.25 -4.44
C ASP A 284 -13.62 -7.51 -3.15
N ARG A 285 -13.24 -6.23 -3.26
CA ARG A 285 -12.67 -5.43 -2.17
C ARG A 285 -13.27 -4.04 -2.07
N MET A 286 -13.10 -3.38 -0.92
CA MET A 286 -13.60 -2.03 -0.68
C MET A 286 -12.53 -1.07 -0.17
N ALA A 287 -12.58 0.18 -0.61
CA ALA A 287 -11.73 1.26 -0.16
C ALA A 287 -12.28 1.86 1.14
N ILE A 288 -11.46 1.87 2.20
CA ILE A 288 -11.73 2.61 3.43
C ILE A 288 -10.93 3.91 3.36
N ILE A 289 -11.60 5.00 3.00
CA ILE A 289 -10.97 6.30 2.80
C ILE A 289 -11.17 7.20 4.03
N ASP A 290 -10.20 8.08 4.26
CA ASP A 290 -10.21 9.02 5.37
C ASP A 290 -10.46 10.45 4.85
N PRO A 291 -11.19 11.31 5.58
CA PRO A 291 -11.26 12.73 5.27
C PRO A 291 -9.91 13.41 5.55
N LEU A 292 -9.72 14.62 5.01
CA LEU A 292 -8.60 15.47 5.37
C LEU A 292 -8.55 15.68 6.91
N PRO A 293 -7.36 15.89 7.50
CA PRO A 293 -7.22 16.17 8.92
C PRO A 293 -7.95 17.45 9.33
N ASP A 294 -8.35 17.51 10.60
CA ASP A 294 -8.82 18.71 11.30
C ASP A 294 -10.02 19.43 10.67
N LEU A 295 -10.81 18.73 9.84
CA LEU A 295 -12.05 19.26 9.27
C LEU A 295 -13.17 19.31 10.32
N THR A 296 -13.93 20.40 10.30
CA THR A 296 -15.22 20.50 11.00
C THR A 296 -16.30 19.65 10.31
N PRO A 297 -17.42 19.30 10.99
CA PRO A 297 -18.52 18.57 10.36
C PRO A 297 -19.05 19.20 9.06
N GLN A 298 -19.14 20.54 9.01
CA GLN A 298 -19.58 21.28 7.83
C GLN A 298 -18.55 21.19 6.69
N GLU A 299 -17.26 21.22 7.01
CA GLU A 299 -16.20 21.06 6.01
C GLU A 299 -16.10 19.63 5.50
N VAL A 300 -16.32 18.61 6.33
CA VAL A 300 -16.42 17.21 5.89
C VAL A 300 -17.61 17.02 4.96
N LYS A 301 -18.74 17.63 5.27
CA LYS A 301 -19.91 17.66 4.37
C LYS A 301 -19.53 18.26 3.02
N LYS A 302 -18.90 19.44 3.02
CA LYS A 302 -18.44 20.09 1.78
C LYS A 302 -17.41 19.23 1.03
N TRP A 303 -16.47 18.63 1.73
CA TRP A 303 -15.48 17.71 1.18
C TRP A 303 -16.17 16.54 0.47
N ARG A 304 -17.20 15.96 1.09
CA ARG A 304 -17.95 14.81 0.58
C ARG A 304 -18.86 15.14 -0.61
N GLU A 305 -19.63 16.23 -0.53
CA GLU A 305 -20.67 16.57 -1.53
C GLU A 305 -20.13 17.43 -2.69
N ALA A 306 -19.19 18.34 -2.43
CA ALA A 306 -18.77 19.35 -3.41
C ALA A 306 -17.34 19.14 -3.92
N GLU A 307 -16.38 18.84 -3.03
CA GLU A 307 -14.97 18.76 -3.44
C GLU A 307 -14.65 17.40 -4.07
N THR A 308 -14.99 16.30 -3.39
CA THR A 308 -14.76 14.94 -3.90
C THR A 308 -15.89 14.47 -4.80
N ASN A 309 -17.13 14.57 -4.32
CA ASN A 309 -18.34 14.13 -4.99
C ASN A 309 -18.25 12.68 -5.52
N TYR A 310 -17.63 11.79 -4.74
CA TYR A 310 -17.55 10.38 -5.09
C TYR A 310 -18.93 9.73 -5.07
N ASP A 311 -19.18 8.79 -5.97
CA ASP A 311 -20.37 7.93 -5.92
C ASP A 311 -19.94 6.51 -6.22
N SER A 312 -19.80 5.69 -5.18
CA SER A 312 -19.32 4.32 -5.32
C SER A 312 -19.81 3.43 -4.19
N MET A 313 -20.32 2.26 -4.56
CA MET A 313 -20.64 1.21 -3.60
C MET A 313 -19.42 0.52 -3.01
N PHE A 314 -18.24 0.65 -3.63
CA PHE A 314 -17.00 0.00 -3.20
C PHE A 314 -16.14 0.88 -2.28
N ALA A 315 -16.69 1.98 -1.77
CA ALA A 315 -15.98 2.93 -0.93
C ALA A 315 -16.79 3.30 0.31
N THR A 316 -16.08 3.67 1.37
CA THR A 316 -16.66 4.16 2.63
C THR A 316 -15.76 5.20 3.26
N LEU A 317 -16.35 6.18 3.94
CA LEU A 317 -15.62 7.23 4.66
C LEU A 317 -15.99 7.19 6.15
N TYR A 318 -14.97 7.27 7.01
CA TYR A 318 -15.12 7.34 8.46
C TYR A 318 -14.60 8.66 9.00
N TYR A 319 -15.39 9.31 9.84
CA TYR A 319 -15.09 10.61 10.44
C TYR A 319 -15.56 10.60 11.90
N PRO A 320 -14.92 11.30 12.83
CA PRO A 320 -13.64 12.00 12.71
C PRO A 320 -12.45 11.05 12.73
N TRP A 321 -11.27 11.63 12.60
CA TRP A 321 -10.04 10.97 12.99
C TRP A 321 -10.10 10.50 14.45
N ILE A 322 -9.20 9.61 14.82
CA ILE A 322 -9.13 9.07 16.18
C ILE A 322 -7.82 9.48 16.84
N SER A 323 -7.87 9.68 18.16
CA SER A 323 -6.70 9.88 19.00
C SER A 323 -6.21 8.54 19.53
N VAL A 324 -4.91 8.28 19.41
CA VAL A 324 -4.23 7.07 19.90
C VAL A 324 -2.99 7.46 20.72
N MET A 325 -2.44 6.51 21.48
CA MET A 325 -1.16 6.75 22.16
C MET A 325 -0.01 6.69 21.14
N GLY A 326 0.72 7.80 20.98
CA GLY A 326 1.90 7.88 20.12
C GLY A 326 3.12 7.17 20.74
N PRO A 327 4.19 6.97 19.94
CA PRO A 327 5.39 6.24 20.38
C PRO A 327 6.14 6.94 21.52
N GLU A 328 6.02 8.26 21.64
CA GLU A 328 6.60 9.08 22.71
C GLU A 328 5.71 9.12 23.98
N GLY A 329 4.61 8.35 24.00
CA GLY A 329 3.66 8.34 25.11
C GLY A 329 2.72 9.55 25.15
N GLN A 330 2.67 10.35 24.08
CA GLN A 330 1.75 11.47 23.93
C GLN A 330 0.60 11.12 22.99
N PRO A 331 -0.64 11.61 23.23
CA PRO A 331 -1.75 11.43 22.31
C PRO A 331 -1.44 11.97 20.90
N MET A 332 -1.78 11.20 19.87
CA MET A 332 -1.60 11.53 18.47
C MET A 332 -2.93 11.32 17.72
N SER A 333 -3.35 12.30 16.93
CA SER A 333 -4.48 12.17 16.00
C SER A 333 -4.04 11.40 14.74
N MET A 334 -4.84 10.44 14.28
CA MET A 334 -4.54 9.65 13.09
C MET A 334 -5.79 9.28 12.29
N PRO A 335 -5.65 8.99 10.98
CA PRO A 335 -6.74 8.48 10.15
C PRO A 335 -7.28 7.14 10.67
N PRO A 336 -8.61 6.93 10.70
CA PRO A 336 -9.22 5.75 11.32
C PRO A 336 -9.18 4.48 10.47
N CYS A 337 -8.88 4.54 9.16
CA CYS A 337 -9.03 3.42 8.22
C CYS A 337 -8.46 2.08 8.72
N GLY A 338 -7.27 2.06 9.34
CA GLY A 338 -6.68 0.82 9.84
C GLY A 338 -7.40 0.21 11.04
N HIS A 339 -7.85 1.04 11.98
CA HIS A 339 -8.63 0.59 13.12
C HIS A 339 -9.99 0.05 12.66
N ILE A 340 -10.61 0.75 11.70
CA ILE A 340 -11.88 0.34 11.13
C ILE A 340 -11.78 -0.97 10.34
N ALA A 341 -10.72 -1.16 9.55
CA ALA A 341 -10.46 -2.44 8.88
C ALA A 341 -10.36 -3.60 9.90
N GLY A 342 -9.75 -3.35 11.07
CA GLY A 342 -9.70 -4.33 12.15
C GLY A 342 -11.07 -4.58 12.78
N VAL A 343 -11.88 -3.53 12.97
CA VAL A 343 -13.27 -3.65 13.45
C VAL A 343 -14.11 -4.49 12.48
N TRP A 344 -13.95 -4.31 11.18
CA TRP A 344 -14.61 -5.13 10.16
C TRP A 344 -14.19 -6.60 10.30
N ALA A 345 -12.90 -6.86 10.38
CA ALA A 345 -12.36 -8.22 10.55
C ALA A 345 -12.95 -8.93 11.79
N ARG A 346 -13.01 -8.23 12.92
CA ARG A 346 -13.60 -8.76 14.15
C ARG A 346 -15.11 -8.98 14.03
N SER A 347 -15.83 -8.00 13.50
CA SER A 347 -17.28 -8.10 13.31
C SER A 347 -17.63 -9.30 12.42
N ASP A 348 -16.85 -9.52 11.36
CA ASP A 348 -17.03 -10.66 10.47
C ASP A 348 -16.73 -11.99 11.15
N GLY A 349 -15.64 -12.08 11.91
CA GLY A 349 -15.27 -13.30 12.62
C GLY A 349 -16.27 -13.67 13.73
N GLU A 350 -16.86 -12.68 14.40
CA GLU A 350 -17.79 -12.90 15.52
C GLU A 350 -19.24 -13.09 15.06
N ARG A 351 -19.67 -12.41 13.98
CA ARG A 351 -21.09 -12.29 13.59
C ARG A 351 -21.36 -12.54 12.10
N GLY A 352 -20.32 -12.73 11.29
CA GLY A 352 -20.42 -12.85 9.84
C GLY A 352 -20.51 -11.51 9.11
N VAL A 353 -20.11 -11.51 7.83
CA VAL A 353 -20.03 -10.31 6.98
C VAL A 353 -21.36 -9.60 6.76
N HIS A 354 -22.48 -10.32 6.92
CA HIS A 354 -23.84 -9.79 6.78
C HIS A 354 -24.25 -8.86 7.92
N LYS A 355 -23.53 -8.87 9.06
CA LYS A 355 -23.77 -7.93 10.16
C LYS A 355 -23.05 -6.61 9.88
N ALA A 356 -23.78 -5.50 9.96
CA ALA A 356 -23.20 -4.16 9.81
C ALA A 356 -22.07 -3.91 10.83
N PRO A 357 -20.87 -3.48 10.41
CA PRO A 357 -19.73 -3.21 11.31
C PRO A 357 -19.88 -1.86 12.05
N ALA A 358 -21.07 -1.59 12.58
CA ALA A 358 -21.40 -0.46 13.43
C ALA A 358 -21.78 -0.94 14.83
N ASN A 359 -21.89 0.00 15.77
CA ASN A 359 -22.04 -0.22 17.20
C ASN A 359 -20.86 -1.02 17.83
N GLU A 360 -19.72 -1.01 17.15
CA GLU A 360 -18.49 -1.71 17.53
C GLU A 360 -17.53 -0.81 18.29
N ILE A 361 -16.84 -1.34 19.30
CA ILE A 361 -15.83 -0.60 20.06
C ILE A 361 -14.55 -0.45 19.24
N VAL A 362 -13.96 0.74 19.21
CA VAL A 362 -12.64 0.98 18.60
C VAL A 362 -11.56 0.76 19.66
N ARG A 363 -10.90 -0.40 19.64
CA ARG A 363 -9.82 -0.74 20.58
C ARG A 363 -8.57 0.08 20.27
N GLY A 364 -7.87 0.53 21.30
CA GLY A 364 -6.65 1.34 21.18
C GLY A 364 -6.88 2.84 20.95
N ALA A 365 -8.11 3.26 20.64
CA ALA A 365 -8.45 4.68 20.56
C ALA A 365 -8.65 5.26 21.97
N LEU A 366 -8.11 6.45 22.19
CA LEU A 366 -8.29 7.28 23.38
C LEU A 366 -9.56 8.15 23.27
N GLY A 367 -9.94 8.53 22.04
CA GLY A 367 -11.14 9.31 21.76
C GLY A 367 -11.28 9.60 20.26
N PRO A 368 -12.45 10.06 19.79
CA PRO A 368 -12.52 10.77 18.52
C PRO A 368 -11.71 12.08 18.60
N ALA A 369 -11.13 12.53 17.49
CA ALA A 369 -10.37 13.78 17.42
C ALA A 369 -11.27 15.02 17.62
N SER A 370 -12.55 14.91 17.29
CA SER A 370 -13.58 15.90 17.55
C SER A 370 -14.86 15.23 18.02
N ASP A 371 -15.58 15.84 18.96
CA ASP A 371 -16.87 15.31 19.39
C ASP A 371 -17.96 15.65 18.37
N ILE A 372 -18.77 14.65 18.01
CA ILE A 372 -19.86 14.80 17.05
C ILE A 372 -21.19 14.77 17.79
N THR A 373 -21.96 15.85 17.64
CA THR A 373 -23.33 15.95 18.15
C THR A 373 -24.30 15.14 17.29
N LYS A 374 -25.50 14.90 17.82
CA LYS A 374 -26.56 14.24 17.04
C LYS A 374 -26.95 15.05 15.81
N GLY A 375 -27.13 16.37 15.95
CA GLY A 375 -27.55 17.24 14.84
C GLY A 375 -26.53 17.28 13.71
N GLU A 376 -25.22 17.31 14.02
CA GLU A 376 -24.18 17.22 13.00
C GLU A 376 -24.21 15.86 12.29
N GLN A 377 -24.34 14.76 13.05
CA GLN A 377 -24.47 13.44 12.47
C GLN A 377 -25.70 13.30 11.57
N ASP A 378 -26.84 13.93 11.92
CA ASP A 378 -28.06 13.92 11.10
C ASP A 378 -27.82 14.56 9.71
N THR A 379 -26.81 15.44 9.57
CA THR A 379 -26.41 16.02 8.27
C THR A 379 -25.36 15.19 7.52
N LEU A 380 -24.52 14.44 8.23
CA LEU A 380 -23.40 13.68 7.67
C LEU A 380 -23.81 12.26 7.24
N ASN A 381 -24.69 11.62 8.00
CA ASN A 381 -25.09 10.25 7.74
C ASN A 381 -25.81 10.07 6.38
N PRO A 382 -26.72 10.95 5.93
CA PRO A 382 -27.38 10.84 4.61
C PRO A 382 -26.42 10.77 3.42
N ILE A 383 -25.24 11.37 3.54
CA ILE A 383 -24.23 11.45 2.48
C ILE A 383 -23.13 10.38 2.60
N GLY A 384 -23.35 9.35 3.43
CA GLY A 384 -22.45 8.21 3.56
C GLY A 384 -21.21 8.46 4.43
N VAL A 385 -21.22 9.48 5.29
CA VAL A 385 -20.15 9.72 6.26
C VAL A 385 -20.45 8.96 7.55
N ASN A 386 -19.61 7.97 7.87
CA ASN A 386 -19.80 7.11 9.05
C ASN A 386 -19.13 7.71 10.28
N CYS A 387 -19.93 8.12 11.26
CA CYS A 387 -19.41 8.79 12.45
C CYS A 387 -18.77 7.81 13.46
N ILE A 388 -17.62 8.17 14.02
CA ILE A 388 -17.03 7.55 15.22
C ILE A 388 -17.37 8.44 16.41
N ARG A 389 -17.96 7.88 17.47
CA ARG A 389 -18.50 8.66 18.59
C ARG A 389 -18.14 8.08 19.95
N SER A 390 -17.94 8.97 20.92
CA SER A 390 -17.83 8.59 22.33
C SER A 390 -19.21 8.51 22.98
N PHE A 391 -19.44 7.44 23.74
CA PHE A 391 -20.66 7.27 24.53
C PHE A 391 -20.28 7.00 25.99
N THR A 392 -20.82 7.81 26.90
CA THR A 392 -20.60 7.66 28.35
C THR A 392 -20.97 6.26 28.83
N GLY A 393 -20.08 5.61 29.59
CA GLY A 393 -20.26 4.23 30.11
C GLY A 393 -20.19 3.14 29.03
N ARG A 394 -19.93 3.53 27.78
CA ARG A 394 -20.09 2.69 26.60
C ARG A 394 -18.81 2.69 25.76
N GLY A 395 -17.96 3.71 25.86
CA GLY A 395 -16.69 3.81 25.14
C GLY A 395 -16.86 4.38 23.72
N ILE A 396 -15.77 4.35 22.95
CA ILE A 396 -15.70 4.88 21.58
C ILE A 396 -16.24 3.85 20.61
N ARG A 397 -17.23 4.21 19.81
CA ARG A 397 -17.87 3.32 18.85
C ARG A 397 -17.91 3.86 17.43
N VAL A 398 -17.82 2.92 16.50
CA VAL A 398 -18.25 3.12 15.12
C VAL A 398 -19.77 3.23 15.11
N TRP A 399 -20.31 4.34 14.59
CA TRP A 399 -21.73 4.68 14.62
C TRP A 399 -22.29 5.00 13.22
N GLY A 400 -21.88 4.20 12.23
CA GLY A 400 -22.35 4.23 10.84
C GLY A 400 -21.85 3.02 10.06
N ALA A 401 -22.61 2.59 9.05
CA ALA A 401 -22.25 1.48 8.17
C ALA A 401 -22.71 1.70 6.71
N ARG A 402 -22.64 2.94 6.22
CA ARG A 402 -23.03 3.33 4.87
C ARG A 402 -21.83 3.36 3.92
N THR A 403 -22.07 3.01 2.66
CA THR A 403 -21.13 3.21 1.56
C THR A 403 -21.22 4.66 1.06
N LEU A 404 -20.44 5.01 0.03
CA LEU A 404 -20.55 6.28 -0.66
C LEU A 404 -21.61 6.28 -1.77
N SER A 405 -22.33 5.18 -1.98
CA SER A 405 -23.31 5.01 -3.05
C SER A 405 -24.55 5.88 -2.88
N SER A 406 -24.99 6.52 -3.96
CA SER A 406 -26.30 7.16 -4.07
C SER A 406 -27.44 6.15 -4.23
N ASP A 407 -27.17 4.96 -4.79
CA ASP A 407 -28.14 3.88 -4.96
C ASP A 407 -28.56 3.28 -3.59
N PRO A 408 -29.86 3.32 -3.23
CA PRO A 408 -30.38 2.69 -2.02
C PRO A 408 -30.14 1.18 -1.91
N ALA A 409 -29.98 0.46 -3.02
CA ALA A 409 -29.67 -0.97 -3.03
C ALA A 409 -28.30 -1.27 -2.41
N TRP A 410 -27.34 -0.36 -2.64
CA TRP A 410 -25.94 -0.50 -2.21
C TRP A 410 -25.55 0.42 -1.06
N ARG A 411 -26.54 1.00 -0.38
CA ARG A 411 -26.35 1.94 0.72
C ARG A 411 -25.49 1.40 1.86
N TYR A 412 -25.54 0.10 2.13
CA TYR A 412 -24.97 -0.49 3.35
C TYR A 412 -23.73 -1.34 3.07
N ILE A 413 -22.72 -1.16 3.93
CA ILE A 413 -21.42 -1.84 3.84
C ILE A 413 -21.58 -3.36 3.94
N ASN A 414 -22.36 -3.86 4.89
CA ASN A 414 -22.58 -5.30 5.05
C ASN A 414 -23.27 -5.95 3.85
N VAL A 415 -24.12 -5.19 3.14
CA VAL A 415 -24.76 -5.68 1.92
C VAL A 415 -23.72 -5.82 0.81
N ARG A 416 -22.96 -4.77 0.49
CA ARG A 416 -21.94 -4.84 -0.56
C ARG A 416 -20.88 -5.90 -0.26
N ARG A 417 -20.40 -5.97 0.98
CA ARG A 417 -19.39 -6.97 1.39
C ARG A 417 -19.91 -8.41 1.34
N LEU A 418 -21.20 -8.62 1.65
CA LEU A 418 -21.82 -9.94 1.50
C LEU A 418 -21.84 -10.36 0.02
N PHE A 419 -22.21 -9.46 -0.89
CA PHE A 419 -22.16 -9.73 -2.32
C PHE A 419 -20.74 -10.01 -2.79
N ASN A 420 -19.74 -9.21 -2.40
CA ASN A 420 -18.34 -9.45 -2.76
C ASN A 420 -17.87 -10.86 -2.32
N MET A 421 -18.21 -11.27 -1.10
CA MET A 421 -17.87 -12.61 -0.60
C MET A 421 -18.56 -13.71 -1.44
N VAL A 422 -19.86 -13.58 -1.70
CA VAL A 422 -20.63 -14.59 -2.45
C VAL A 422 -20.16 -14.69 -3.90
N GLU A 423 -20.00 -13.56 -4.59
CA GLU A 423 -19.52 -13.48 -5.97
C GLU A 423 -18.14 -14.13 -6.10
N LYS A 424 -17.20 -13.78 -5.21
CA LYS A 424 -15.83 -14.33 -5.23
C LYS A 424 -15.80 -15.83 -4.89
N SER A 425 -16.67 -16.28 -3.98
CA SER A 425 -16.78 -17.70 -3.63
C SER A 425 -17.32 -18.52 -4.79
N ILE A 426 -18.35 -18.02 -5.48
CA ILE A 426 -18.90 -18.66 -6.68
C ILE A 426 -17.85 -18.68 -7.79
N GLU A 427 -17.14 -17.57 -8.05
CA GLU A 427 -16.05 -17.52 -9.03
C GLU A 427 -15.02 -18.64 -8.77
N ASN A 428 -14.49 -18.74 -7.55
CA ASN A 428 -13.49 -19.74 -7.20
C ASN A 428 -14.03 -21.17 -7.28
N GLY A 429 -15.25 -21.39 -6.79
CA GLY A 429 -15.86 -22.72 -6.71
C GLY A 429 -16.39 -23.25 -8.05
N THR A 430 -16.53 -22.39 -9.06
CA THR A 430 -17.14 -22.74 -10.36
C THR A 430 -16.17 -22.73 -11.54
N GLN A 431 -14.86 -22.58 -11.30
CA GLN A 431 -13.82 -22.63 -12.34
C GLN A 431 -13.87 -23.90 -13.21
N TRP A 432 -14.36 -25.01 -12.64
CA TRP A 432 -14.51 -26.28 -13.36
C TRP A 432 -15.53 -26.26 -14.50
N ILE A 433 -16.43 -25.27 -14.53
CA ILE A 433 -17.44 -25.13 -15.59
C ILE A 433 -16.77 -24.79 -16.93
N VAL A 434 -15.62 -24.13 -16.89
CA VAL A 434 -14.89 -23.71 -18.10
C VAL A 434 -14.50 -24.93 -18.93
N PHE A 435 -14.81 -24.90 -20.22
CA PHE A 435 -14.63 -25.99 -21.19
C PHE A 435 -15.52 -27.23 -21.01
N GLU A 436 -16.51 -27.22 -20.12
CA GLU A 436 -17.52 -28.28 -20.07
C GLU A 436 -18.54 -28.15 -21.22
N PRO A 437 -19.14 -29.26 -21.69
CA PRO A 437 -20.23 -29.21 -22.67
C PRO A 437 -21.41 -28.38 -22.17
N ASN A 438 -21.79 -27.34 -22.94
CA ASN A 438 -22.91 -26.48 -22.61
C ASN A 438 -24.26 -27.16 -22.93
N ASP A 439 -24.70 -28.01 -22.02
CA ASP A 439 -25.89 -28.85 -22.11
C ASP A 439 -26.78 -28.78 -20.84
N PRO A 440 -28.02 -29.32 -20.87
CA PRO A 440 -28.91 -29.33 -19.71
C PRO A 440 -28.35 -30.05 -18.47
N GLY A 441 -27.40 -30.98 -18.66
CA GLY A 441 -26.71 -31.67 -17.58
C GLY A 441 -25.79 -30.73 -16.82
N LEU A 442 -24.97 -29.94 -17.54
CA LEU A 442 -24.16 -28.87 -16.96
C LEU A 442 -25.04 -27.88 -16.19
N TRP A 443 -26.10 -27.38 -16.81
CA TRP A 443 -27.00 -26.40 -16.18
C TRP A 443 -27.59 -26.89 -14.85
N SER A 444 -27.95 -28.17 -14.80
CA SER A 444 -28.48 -28.80 -13.59
C SER A 444 -27.40 -28.96 -12.51
N ARG A 445 -26.16 -29.29 -12.87
CA ARG A 445 -25.02 -29.31 -11.93
C ARG A 445 -24.74 -27.93 -11.35
N VAL A 446 -24.72 -26.89 -12.19
CA VAL A 446 -24.51 -25.49 -11.77
C VAL A 446 -25.58 -25.04 -10.79
N ARG A 447 -26.86 -25.21 -11.12
CA ARG A 447 -27.97 -24.83 -10.23
C ARG A 447 -27.90 -25.54 -8.89
N ARG A 448 -27.56 -26.83 -8.89
CA ARG A 448 -27.42 -27.63 -7.67
C ARG A 448 -26.27 -27.13 -6.79
N ASP A 449 -25.09 -26.94 -7.36
CA ASP A 449 -23.89 -26.63 -6.59
C ASP A 449 -23.92 -25.19 -6.06
N VAL A 450 -24.34 -24.21 -6.89
CA VAL A 450 -24.54 -22.81 -6.44
C VAL A 450 -25.72 -22.70 -5.48
N GLY A 451 -26.83 -23.42 -5.73
CA GLY A 451 -27.98 -23.43 -4.82
C GLY A 451 -27.66 -24.05 -3.46
N ALA A 452 -26.82 -25.08 -3.41
CA ALA A 452 -26.35 -25.67 -2.15
C ALA A 452 -25.50 -24.68 -1.35
N TYR A 453 -24.62 -23.93 -2.01
CA TYR A 453 -23.83 -22.87 -1.39
C TYR A 453 -24.69 -21.74 -0.81
N LEU A 454 -25.59 -21.18 -1.61
CA LEU A 454 -26.50 -20.11 -1.16
C LEU A 454 -27.43 -20.58 -0.03
N SER A 455 -27.78 -21.86 -0.01
CA SER A 455 -28.51 -22.45 1.12
C SER A 455 -27.69 -22.42 2.42
N THR A 456 -26.37 -22.62 2.35
CA THR A 456 -25.47 -22.47 3.51
C THR A 456 -25.39 -21.01 3.97
N VAL A 457 -25.28 -20.07 3.02
CA VAL A 457 -25.30 -18.62 3.31
C VAL A 457 -26.63 -18.19 3.93
N TRP A 458 -27.76 -18.71 3.45
CA TRP A 458 -29.07 -18.45 4.06
C TRP A 458 -29.17 -19.02 5.49
N ARG A 459 -28.73 -20.27 5.71
CA ARG A 459 -28.72 -20.89 7.04
C ARG A 459 -27.85 -20.17 8.06
N SER A 460 -26.84 -19.42 7.62
CA SER A 460 -26.04 -18.57 8.51
C SER A 460 -26.74 -17.27 8.91
N GLY A 461 -27.97 -17.02 8.44
CA GLY A 461 -28.73 -15.79 8.68
C GLY A 461 -28.34 -14.61 7.79
N ALA A 462 -27.51 -14.84 6.75
CA ALA A 462 -27.05 -13.76 5.86
C ALA A 462 -28.12 -13.29 4.86
N LEU A 463 -29.03 -14.19 4.48
CA LEU A 463 -30.11 -13.93 3.54
C LEU A 463 -31.46 -13.86 4.25
N PHE A 464 -32.31 -12.93 3.82
CA PHE A 464 -33.67 -12.72 4.32
C PHE A 464 -34.66 -13.64 3.59
N GLY A 465 -35.62 -14.21 4.31
CA GLY A 465 -36.66 -15.08 3.75
C GLY A 465 -36.92 -16.28 4.66
N ALA A 466 -38.18 -16.71 4.75
CA ALA A 466 -38.58 -17.88 5.53
C ALA A 466 -38.24 -19.20 4.82
N THR A 467 -38.11 -19.16 3.49
CA THR A 467 -37.73 -20.29 2.65
C THR A 467 -36.56 -19.93 1.73
N THR A 468 -35.86 -20.93 1.20
CA THR A 468 -34.76 -20.70 0.26
C THR A 468 -35.22 -19.98 -1.01
N GLY A 469 -36.44 -20.24 -1.48
CA GLY A 469 -37.00 -19.60 -2.68
C GLY A 469 -37.36 -18.12 -2.50
N GLU A 470 -37.61 -17.68 -1.26
CA GLU A 470 -37.73 -16.25 -0.93
C GLU A 470 -36.35 -15.58 -0.79
N ALA A 471 -35.34 -16.35 -0.38
CA ALA A 471 -34.01 -15.83 -0.07
C ALA A 471 -33.10 -15.69 -1.28
N PHE A 472 -33.17 -16.61 -2.24
CA PHE A 472 -32.34 -16.56 -3.44
C PHE A 472 -32.94 -17.39 -4.59
N TYR A 473 -32.44 -17.16 -5.80
CA TYR A 473 -32.68 -18.00 -6.97
C TYR A 473 -31.40 -18.19 -7.78
N VAL A 474 -31.33 -19.30 -8.52
CA VAL A 474 -30.26 -19.60 -9.49
C VAL A 474 -30.91 -20.08 -10.78
N LYS A 475 -30.83 -19.27 -11.83
CA LYS A 475 -31.37 -19.59 -13.16
C LYS A 475 -30.23 -19.91 -14.12
N CYS A 476 -30.30 -21.09 -14.70
CA CYS A 476 -29.41 -21.57 -15.77
C CYS A 476 -30.22 -22.59 -16.57
N ASP A 477 -30.79 -22.15 -17.70
CA ASP A 477 -31.72 -22.91 -18.52
C ASP A 477 -31.64 -22.49 -19.99
N ALA A 478 -32.47 -23.12 -20.82
CA ALA A 478 -32.53 -22.87 -22.25
C ALA A 478 -33.07 -21.48 -22.62
N GLU A 479 -33.83 -20.84 -21.73
CA GLU A 479 -34.33 -19.48 -21.95
C GLU A 479 -33.18 -18.48 -21.85
N LEU A 480 -32.32 -18.65 -20.85
CA LEU A 480 -31.13 -17.83 -20.66
C LEU A 480 -29.96 -18.23 -21.60
N ASN A 481 -29.96 -19.48 -22.07
CA ASN A 481 -28.93 -20.06 -22.94
C ASN A 481 -29.53 -20.65 -24.23
N PRO A 482 -30.11 -19.82 -25.11
CA PRO A 482 -30.59 -20.27 -26.40
C PRO A 482 -29.42 -20.67 -27.32
N PRO A 483 -29.67 -21.38 -28.44
CA PRO A 483 -28.62 -21.86 -29.34
C PRO A 483 -27.62 -20.78 -29.76
N GLU A 484 -28.07 -19.55 -30.01
CA GLU A 484 -27.23 -18.44 -30.47
C GLU A 484 -26.17 -18.02 -29.44
N ILE A 485 -26.48 -18.14 -28.14
CA ILE A 485 -25.54 -17.87 -27.03
C ILE A 485 -24.57 -19.05 -26.87
N ARG A 486 -25.07 -20.28 -27.03
CA ARG A 486 -24.28 -21.51 -26.92
C ARG A 486 -23.27 -21.63 -28.06
N ASP A 487 -23.67 -21.26 -29.26
CA ASP A 487 -22.82 -21.25 -30.46
C ASP A 487 -21.69 -20.20 -30.35
N GLN A 488 -21.88 -19.16 -29.53
CA GLN A 488 -20.82 -18.21 -29.15
C GLN A 488 -19.90 -18.74 -28.04
N GLY A 489 -20.11 -19.97 -27.54
CA GLY A 489 -19.36 -20.56 -26.43
C GLY A 489 -19.67 -19.93 -25.07
N LYS A 490 -20.81 -19.24 -24.91
CA LYS A 490 -21.19 -18.57 -23.66
C LYS A 490 -22.16 -19.42 -22.85
N LEU A 491 -22.02 -19.36 -21.54
CA LEU A 491 -22.99 -19.86 -20.56
C LEU A 491 -23.38 -18.71 -19.63
N ILE A 492 -24.65 -18.32 -19.66
CA ILE A 492 -25.21 -17.27 -18.84
C ILE A 492 -25.94 -17.92 -17.66
N ILE A 493 -25.63 -17.45 -16.45
CA ILE A 493 -26.22 -17.89 -15.19
C ILE A 493 -26.68 -16.63 -14.46
N GLU A 494 -27.94 -16.60 -14.06
CA GLU A 494 -28.51 -15.50 -13.30
C GLU A 494 -28.68 -15.93 -11.84
N VAL A 495 -28.13 -15.15 -10.92
CA VAL A 495 -28.21 -15.40 -9.48
C VAL A 495 -28.78 -14.17 -8.80
N GLY A 496 -29.87 -14.34 -8.07
CA GLY A 496 -30.43 -13.29 -7.21
C GLY A 496 -30.42 -13.72 -5.76
N MET A 497 -30.15 -12.76 -4.86
CA MET A 497 -30.13 -12.99 -3.42
C MET A 497 -30.71 -11.81 -2.65
N ALA A 498 -31.41 -12.09 -1.56
CA ALA A 498 -32.03 -11.09 -0.67
C ALA A 498 -31.18 -10.93 0.60
N PRO A 499 -30.29 -9.93 0.69
CA PRO A 499 -29.45 -9.73 1.87
C PRO A 499 -30.25 -9.19 3.06
N VAL A 500 -29.87 -9.54 4.28
CA VAL A 500 -30.39 -8.88 5.48
C VAL A 500 -29.89 -7.43 5.56
N LYS A 501 -30.82 -6.49 5.77
CA LYS A 501 -30.50 -5.04 5.92
C LYS A 501 -30.49 -4.64 7.39
N PRO A 502 -29.59 -3.73 7.81
CA PRO A 502 -29.51 -3.32 9.21
C PRO A 502 -30.70 -2.42 9.62
N ALA A 503 -31.16 -2.57 10.86
CA ALA A 503 -32.15 -1.68 11.47
C ALA A 503 -31.46 -0.40 11.98
N GLU A 504 -31.24 0.56 11.09
CA GLU A 504 -30.57 1.83 11.42
C GLU A 504 -31.43 2.77 12.27
N PHE A 505 -32.75 2.77 12.07
CA PHE A 505 -33.70 3.60 12.80
C PHE A 505 -34.72 2.71 13.52
N VAL A 506 -34.77 2.83 14.85
CA VAL A 506 -35.79 2.16 15.68
C VAL A 506 -36.76 3.22 16.16
N ILE A 507 -38.01 3.14 15.70
CA ILE A 507 -39.05 4.15 15.97
C ILE A 507 -40.09 3.55 16.91
N PHE A 508 -40.11 4.01 18.15
CA PHE A 508 -41.21 3.74 19.08
C PHE A 508 -42.29 4.81 18.89
N ARG A 509 -43.52 4.39 18.57
CA ARG A 509 -44.69 5.29 18.49
C ARG A 509 -45.54 5.07 19.74
N PHE A 510 -45.62 6.08 20.58
CA PHE A 510 -46.46 6.06 21.77
C PHE A 510 -47.76 6.80 21.48
N SER A 511 -48.90 6.15 21.72
CA SER A 511 -50.22 6.78 21.72
C SER A 511 -50.82 6.70 23.11
N GLN A 512 -51.48 7.77 23.55
CA GLN A 512 -52.32 7.70 24.74
C GLN A 512 -53.52 6.81 24.43
N PHE A 513 -53.58 5.64 25.05
CA PHE A 513 -54.70 4.70 24.90
C PHE A 513 -55.64 4.89 26.09
N SER A 514 -56.83 5.45 25.86
CA SER A 514 -57.93 5.42 26.82
C SER A 514 -58.55 4.02 26.76
N GLY A 515 -58.14 3.15 27.69
CA GLY A 515 -58.41 1.71 27.67
C GLY A 515 -59.81 1.29 27.20
N GLY A 516 -59.86 0.34 26.27
CA GLY A 516 -61.08 -0.30 25.78
C GLY A 516 -60.83 -1.18 24.57
N GLY A 517 -60.34 -2.40 24.80
CA GLY A 517 -60.26 -3.50 23.81
C GLY A 517 -59.01 -3.49 22.93
N ALA A 518 -58.14 -4.48 23.15
CA ALA A 518 -57.20 -4.99 22.14
C ALA A 518 -57.77 -6.29 21.58
#